data_AF-A0A0F9ZUI8-F1
#
_entry.id   AF-A0A0F9ZUI8-F1
#
_cell.length_a   1.000
_cell.length_b   1.000
_cell.length_c   1.000
_cell.angle_alpha   90.00
_cell.angle_beta   90.00
_cell.angle_gamma   90.00
#
_symmetry.space_group_name_H-M   'P 1'
#
loop_
_entity.id
_entity.type
_entity.pdbx_description
1 polymer ?
#
loop_
_entity_poly.entity_id
_entity_poly.type
_entity_poly.pdbx_seq_one_letter_code
_entity_poly.pdbx_strand_id
1 'polypeptide(L)'
;MMTDAGPAPDEPNITGVKLEVDDGKDSSNVATADTTLLSLSREPSITSLTAEIDDDDEGLPDADTPNGALVPLELTIASLDLGKDDEDFADGIACVQAYWEQAPQMDTNTQEQMRHLILTKQFAHTLSSRQSISKHRLYRGAMGKDEMNTWPIYLMLKAIYKELPHSYLRKVRAKGFITNPEDHTNDYLISYPDTIGPRIFDTDTRKGREYREMWPRLKNTPTIYRKSRAKNDKQSNSKQNATATESTVKTKPETVAPQASTSSGKKRPVADSTTETPIKRPSTREENFEFDSVLMQMTLPGVPSSALNQVDVEKELADLKEEVAKIRQQKLMFMKLQRTL
;
A
#
# COMPACT_ATOMS: atom_id res chain seq x y z
N MET A 1 -64.57 37.55 22.13
CA MET A 1 -63.44 36.67 22.48
C MET A 1 -62.22 37.28 21.78
N MET A 2 -61.33 37.88 22.56
CA MET A 2 -60.20 38.68 22.06
C MET A 2 -59.04 37.73 21.72
N THR A 3 -58.53 37.83 20.49
CA THR A 3 -57.34 37.13 20.02
C THR A 3 -56.11 37.96 20.37
N ASP A 4 -55.31 37.42 21.28
CA ASP A 4 -54.05 37.96 21.75
C ASP A 4 -52.96 37.80 20.67
N ALA A 5 -52.37 38.92 20.24
CA ALA A 5 -51.35 38.98 19.21
C ALA A 5 -49.97 38.99 19.88
N GLY A 6 -49.22 37.90 19.71
CA GLY A 6 -47.88 37.73 20.25
C GLY A 6 -46.85 38.69 19.61
N PRO A 7 -45.79 39.06 20.35
CA PRO A 7 -44.85 40.10 19.96
C PRO A 7 -43.86 39.63 18.88
N ALA A 8 -43.45 40.58 18.04
CA ALA A 8 -42.45 40.39 16.98
C ALA A 8 -41.04 40.14 17.57
N PRO A 9 -40.19 39.34 16.90
CA PRO A 9 -38.82 39.12 17.33
C PRO A 9 -37.90 40.31 17.00
N ASP A 10 -37.10 40.70 17.98
CA ASP A 10 -36.06 41.74 17.91
C ASP A 10 -34.97 41.41 16.89
N GLU A 11 -34.61 42.39 16.06
CA GLU A 11 -33.46 42.36 15.18
C GLU A 11 -32.16 42.58 15.98
N PRO A 12 -31.12 41.75 15.81
CA PRO A 12 -29.83 41.98 16.46
C PRO A 12 -29.06 43.12 15.77
N ASN A 13 -28.83 44.19 16.53
CA ASN A 13 -28.00 45.35 16.21
C ASN A 13 -26.51 44.94 16.11
N ILE A 14 -26.00 44.82 14.88
CA ILE A 14 -24.60 44.50 14.62
C ILE A 14 -23.78 45.79 14.74
N THR A 15 -23.26 46.05 15.93
CA THR A 15 -22.36 47.18 16.21
C THR A 15 -20.93 46.82 15.79
N GLY A 16 -20.30 47.73 15.06
CA GLY A 16 -19.06 47.51 14.31
C GLY A 16 -17.85 47.04 15.09
N VAL A 17 -17.14 46.06 14.52
CA VAL A 17 -15.78 45.70 14.90
C VAL A 17 -14.82 46.60 14.13
N LYS A 18 -14.22 47.53 14.86
CA LYS A 18 -13.16 48.43 14.42
C LYS A 18 -11.89 47.59 14.19
N LEU A 19 -11.46 47.50 12.93
CA LEU A 19 -10.25 46.80 12.51
C LEU A 19 -9.08 47.77 12.65
N GLU A 20 -8.32 47.64 13.73
CA GLU A 20 -7.02 48.31 13.89
C GLU A 20 -6.01 47.59 12.99
N VAL A 21 -5.52 48.31 11.98
CA VAL A 21 -4.38 47.92 11.16
C VAL A 21 -3.13 48.37 11.92
N ASP A 22 -2.39 47.40 12.44
CA ASP A 22 -1.06 47.62 13.04
C ASP A 22 -0.03 47.60 11.91
N ASP A 23 0.29 48.80 11.41
CA ASP A 23 1.39 49.06 10.50
C ASP A 23 2.70 49.08 11.29
N GLY A 24 3.59 48.13 10.98
CA GLY A 24 5.02 48.33 11.19
C GLY A 24 5.75 47.12 11.75
N LYS A 25 6.48 46.43 10.87
CA LYS A 25 7.93 46.29 11.09
C LYS A 25 8.64 45.83 9.82
N ASP A 26 9.37 46.78 9.24
CA ASP A 26 10.46 46.53 8.33
C ASP A 26 11.47 45.56 8.96
N SER A 27 11.79 44.49 8.24
CA SER A 27 13.03 43.73 8.43
C SER A 27 13.48 43.21 7.07
N SER A 28 14.08 44.14 6.34
CA SER A 28 14.93 43.89 5.18
C SER A 28 16.19 43.14 5.63
N ASN A 29 16.24 41.82 5.42
CA ASN A 29 17.49 41.09 5.40
C ASN A 29 17.85 40.79 3.95
N VAL A 30 18.53 41.77 3.33
CA VAL A 30 19.30 41.60 2.11
C VAL A 30 20.51 40.73 2.46
N ALA A 31 20.43 39.45 2.11
CA ALA A 31 21.58 38.55 2.11
C ALA A 31 22.11 38.45 0.69
N THR A 32 23.03 39.34 0.37
CA THR A 32 23.97 39.25 -0.74
C THR A 32 24.86 38.03 -0.49
N ALA A 33 24.82 37.03 -1.36
CA ALA A 33 25.82 35.96 -1.37
C ALA A 33 26.22 35.65 -2.81
N ASP A 34 27.51 35.83 -3.03
CA ASP A 34 28.21 35.86 -4.30
C ASP A 34 27.99 34.63 -5.19
N THR A 35 27.59 34.93 -6.42
CA THR A 35 27.61 34.01 -7.56
C THR A 35 29.06 33.81 -7.97
N THR A 36 29.70 32.77 -7.44
CA THR A 36 31.04 32.37 -7.88
C THR A 36 30.91 31.41 -9.06
N LEU A 37 30.95 31.97 -10.27
CA LEU A 37 31.11 31.21 -11.52
C LEU A 37 32.54 30.67 -11.60
N LEU A 38 32.75 29.42 -11.16
CA LEU A 38 33.95 28.67 -11.51
C LEU A 38 33.74 27.96 -12.84
N SER A 39 34.19 28.62 -13.90
CA SER A 39 34.47 28.02 -15.21
C SER A 39 35.53 26.93 -15.05
N LEU A 40 35.10 25.66 -15.07
CA LEU A 40 35.97 24.51 -15.28
C LEU A 40 35.75 24.00 -16.70
N SER A 41 36.42 24.68 -17.63
CA SER A 41 36.74 24.12 -18.95
C SER A 41 37.70 22.95 -18.76
N ARG A 42 37.18 21.73 -18.87
CA ARG A 42 38.01 20.55 -19.09
C ARG A 42 37.34 19.67 -20.13
N GLU A 43 37.69 19.94 -21.38
CA GLU A 43 37.43 19.07 -22.51
C GLU A 43 38.17 17.74 -22.29
N PRO A 44 37.50 16.58 -22.27
CA PRO A 44 38.18 15.32 -22.49
C PRO A 44 38.45 15.18 -23.98
N SER A 45 39.74 15.11 -24.33
CA SER A 45 40.22 14.68 -25.63
C SER A 45 39.55 13.36 -26.02
N ILE A 46 38.64 13.44 -26.98
CA ILE A 46 38.10 12.31 -27.72
C ILE A 46 39.18 11.82 -28.67
N THR A 47 39.88 10.75 -28.29
CA THR A 47 40.71 9.97 -29.19
C THR A 47 39.77 9.29 -30.19
N SER A 48 39.71 9.85 -31.40
CA SER A 48 39.00 9.31 -32.55
C SER A 48 39.61 7.98 -32.97
N LEU A 49 39.05 6.87 -32.47
CA LEU A 49 39.21 5.54 -33.05
C LEU A 49 38.06 5.35 -34.04
N THR A 50 38.33 5.66 -35.30
CA THR A 50 37.55 5.19 -36.45
C THR A 50 37.69 3.68 -36.52
N ALA A 51 36.75 2.96 -35.90
CA ALA A 51 36.48 1.59 -36.30
C ALA A 51 35.70 1.67 -37.62
N GLU A 52 36.26 1.06 -38.67
CA GLU A 52 35.51 0.68 -39.87
C GLU A 52 34.41 -0.27 -39.41
N ILE A 53 33.19 0.27 -39.28
CA ILE A 53 31.98 -0.53 -39.07
C ILE A 53 31.54 -0.90 -40.47
N ASP A 54 31.64 -2.19 -40.78
CA ASP A 54 31.08 -2.79 -41.98
C ASP A 54 29.60 -2.38 -42.09
N ASP A 55 29.26 -1.74 -43.21
CA ASP A 55 27.91 -1.36 -43.64
C ASP A 55 27.08 -2.62 -43.98
N ASP A 56 26.88 -3.51 -43.01
CA ASP A 56 25.82 -4.50 -43.09
C ASP A 56 24.50 -3.76 -42.82
N ASP A 57 23.86 -3.41 -43.95
CA ASP A 57 22.49 -2.92 -44.14
C ASP A 57 21.46 -3.86 -43.48
N GLU A 58 21.49 -3.95 -42.15
CA GLU A 58 20.46 -4.54 -41.31
C GLU A 58 19.28 -3.58 -41.34
N GLY A 59 18.42 -3.80 -42.33
CA GLY A 59 17.26 -3.00 -42.66
C GLY A 59 16.56 -2.42 -41.43
N LEU A 60 16.43 -1.10 -41.44
CA LEU A 60 15.60 -0.33 -40.52
C LEU A 60 14.30 -1.10 -40.27
N PRO A 61 14.04 -1.58 -39.03
CA PRO A 61 12.81 -2.28 -38.74
C PRO A 61 11.66 -1.33 -39.08
N ASP A 62 10.80 -1.75 -40.01
CA ASP A 62 9.68 -0.98 -40.54
C ASP A 62 8.96 -0.27 -39.38
N ALA A 63 9.06 1.06 -39.36
CA ALA A 63 8.53 1.94 -38.31
C ALA A 63 6.99 1.97 -38.23
N ASP A 64 6.32 1.06 -38.94
CA ASP A 64 4.88 0.98 -39.11
C ASP A 64 4.28 -0.27 -38.44
N THR A 65 4.80 -0.72 -37.28
CA THR A 65 4.00 -1.59 -36.41
C THR A 65 2.95 -0.73 -35.70
N PRO A 66 1.68 -0.77 -36.12
CA PRO A 66 0.66 0.13 -35.62
C PRO A 66 0.29 -0.33 -34.21
N ASN A 67 0.52 0.52 -33.21
CA ASN A 67 0.28 0.23 -31.80
C ASN A 67 0.91 -1.09 -31.35
N GLY A 68 2.25 -1.11 -31.26
CA GLY A 68 2.96 -2.14 -30.51
C GLY A 68 2.37 -2.23 -29.11
N ALA A 69 1.49 -3.21 -28.90
CA ALA A 69 0.91 -3.50 -27.61
C ALA A 69 2.07 -3.72 -26.65
N LEU A 70 2.24 -2.80 -25.71
CA LEU A 70 3.36 -2.83 -24.77
C LEU A 70 3.21 -4.11 -23.95
N VAL A 71 4.10 -5.07 -24.20
CA VAL A 71 4.12 -6.32 -23.43
C VAL A 71 4.51 -5.95 -22.00
N PRO A 72 3.68 -6.26 -20.99
CA PRO A 72 3.99 -5.96 -19.60
C PRO A 72 5.30 -6.62 -19.17
N LEU A 73 6.12 -6.00 -18.32
CA LEU A 73 7.31 -6.64 -17.77
C LEU A 73 6.90 -7.69 -16.73
N GLU A 74 7.54 -8.85 -16.78
CA GLU A 74 7.23 -9.93 -15.85
C GLU A 74 7.61 -9.59 -14.40
N LEU A 75 6.65 -9.74 -13.50
CA LEU A 75 6.83 -9.68 -12.05
C LEU A 75 5.98 -10.78 -11.40
N THR A 76 6.60 -11.68 -10.65
CA THR A 76 5.88 -12.76 -9.96
C THR A 76 5.99 -12.63 -8.44
N ILE A 77 5.11 -13.33 -7.71
CA ILE A 77 5.15 -13.37 -6.23
C ILE A 77 6.49 -13.96 -5.75
N ALA A 78 7.07 -14.90 -6.51
CA ALA A 78 8.38 -15.49 -6.18
C ALA A 78 9.52 -14.46 -6.22
N SER A 79 9.40 -13.42 -7.04
CA SER A 79 10.40 -12.34 -7.14
C SER A 79 10.49 -11.48 -5.88
N LEU A 80 9.52 -11.55 -4.96
CA LEU A 80 9.54 -10.75 -3.72
C LEU A 80 10.62 -11.20 -2.73
N ASP A 81 11.08 -12.45 -2.81
CA ASP A 81 11.98 -13.06 -1.82
C ASP A 81 11.52 -12.78 -0.38
N LEU A 82 10.23 -13.09 -0.13
CA LEU A 82 9.59 -12.98 1.18
C LEU A 82 9.03 -14.34 1.57
N GLY A 83 9.31 -14.74 2.82
CA GLY A 83 8.72 -15.90 3.45
C GLY A 83 7.24 -15.69 3.75
N LYS A 84 6.48 -16.78 3.80
CA LYS A 84 5.05 -16.74 4.16
C LYS A 84 4.80 -16.23 5.58
N ASP A 85 5.82 -16.27 6.43
CA ASP A 85 5.79 -15.79 7.81
C ASP A 85 6.38 -14.37 7.95
N ASP A 86 6.72 -13.70 6.84
CA ASP A 86 7.11 -12.29 6.90
C ASP A 86 5.89 -11.40 7.08
N GLU A 87 6.05 -10.35 7.88
CA GLU A 87 4.95 -9.44 8.19
C GLU A 87 4.51 -8.64 6.97
N ASP A 88 5.47 -8.29 6.10
CA ASP A 88 5.23 -7.54 4.87
C ASP A 88 4.79 -8.43 3.69
N PHE A 89 4.72 -9.76 3.86
CA PHE A 89 4.38 -10.69 2.77
C PHE A 89 2.99 -10.40 2.18
N ALA A 90 2.01 -10.10 3.03
CA ALA A 90 0.65 -9.81 2.59
C ALA A 90 0.56 -8.51 1.77
N ASP A 91 1.33 -7.49 2.17
CA ASP A 91 1.37 -6.20 1.45
C ASP A 91 2.16 -6.31 0.15
N GLY A 92 3.24 -7.10 0.14
CA GLY A 92 3.99 -7.40 -1.09
C GLY A 92 3.14 -8.09 -2.15
N ILE A 93 2.33 -9.09 -1.75
CA ILE A 93 1.37 -9.72 -2.66
C ILE A 93 0.38 -8.69 -3.20
N ALA A 94 -0.20 -7.84 -2.34
CA ALA A 94 -1.15 -6.84 -2.78
C ALA A 94 -0.53 -5.84 -3.78
N CYS A 95 0.73 -5.44 -3.59
CA CYS A 95 1.43 -4.59 -4.55
C CYS A 95 1.73 -5.31 -5.87
N VAL A 96 2.05 -6.60 -5.86
CA VAL A 96 2.22 -7.41 -7.08
C VAL A 96 0.90 -7.54 -7.83
N GLN A 97 -0.21 -7.76 -7.13
CA GLN A 97 -1.54 -7.78 -7.76
C GLN A 97 -1.87 -6.43 -8.40
N ALA A 98 -1.67 -5.33 -7.67
CA ALA A 98 -1.89 -3.99 -8.22
C ALA A 98 -0.99 -3.68 -9.43
N TYR A 99 0.20 -4.29 -9.51
CA TYR A 99 1.03 -4.23 -10.71
C TYR A 99 0.39 -5.02 -11.86
N TRP A 100 -0.06 -6.26 -11.65
CA TRP A 100 -0.74 -7.05 -12.69
C TRP A 100 -2.00 -6.37 -13.21
N GLU A 101 -2.77 -5.73 -12.32
CA GLU A 101 -3.97 -4.97 -12.66
C GLU A 101 -3.70 -3.81 -13.63
N GLN A 102 -2.48 -3.26 -13.66
CA GLN A 102 -2.18 -1.98 -14.33
C GLN A 102 -1.07 -2.04 -15.36
N ALA A 103 -0.16 -3.00 -15.27
CA ALA A 103 1.01 -3.09 -16.15
C ALA A 103 0.66 -3.08 -17.65
N PRO A 104 -0.44 -3.72 -18.13
CA PRO A 104 -0.86 -3.62 -19.53
C PRO A 104 -1.15 -2.20 -20.04
N GLN A 105 -1.44 -1.26 -19.15
CA GLN A 105 -1.75 0.14 -19.47
C GLN A 105 -0.60 1.09 -19.15
N MET A 106 0.52 0.59 -18.62
CA MET A 106 1.67 1.40 -18.22
C MET A 106 2.74 1.37 -19.32
N ASP A 107 3.43 2.49 -19.52
CA ASP A 107 4.65 2.50 -20.33
C ASP A 107 5.78 1.73 -19.62
N THR A 108 6.77 1.28 -20.41
CA THR A 108 7.89 0.47 -19.91
C THR A 108 8.65 1.14 -18.76
N ASN A 109 8.85 2.45 -18.81
CA ASN A 109 9.58 3.17 -17.75
C ASN A 109 8.79 3.16 -16.44
N THR A 110 7.49 3.41 -16.50
CA THR A 110 6.61 3.36 -15.33
C THR A 110 6.50 1.93 -14.76
N GLN A 111 6.49 0.91 -15.62
CA GLN A 111 6.54 -0.49 -15.19
C GLN A 111 7.84 -0.82 -14.44
N GLU A 112 8.99 -0.42 -14.98
CA GLU A 112 10.30 -0.60 -14.33
C GLU A 112 10.36 0.10 -12.97
N GLN A 113 9.85 1.32 -12.87
CA GLN A 113 9.76 2.06 -11.61
C GLN A 113 8.93 1.30 -10.58
N MET A 114 7.71 0.87 -10.94
CA MET A 114 6.84 0.14 -10.01
C MET A 114 7.46 -1.19 -9.58
N ARG A 115 8.05 -1.92 -10.53
CA ARG A 115 8.76 -3.17 -10.27
C ARG A 115 9.94 -2.94 -9.33
N HIS A 116 10.73 -1.89 -9.55
CA HIS A 116 11.83 -1.51 -8.65
C HIS A 116 11.34 -1.20 -7.24
N LEU A 117 10.25 -0.43 -7.09
CA LEU A 117 9.66 -0.12 -5.77
C LEU A 117 9.19 -1.38 -5.03
N ILE A 118 8.60 -2.34 -5.75
CA ILE A 118 8.15 -3.62 -5.21
C ILE A 118 9.35 -4.49 -4.80
N LEU A 119 10.32 -4.70 -5.70
CA LEU A 119 11.48 -5.55 -5.43
C LEU A 119 12.38 -5.00 -4.31
N THR A 120 12.47 -3.67 -4.18
CA THR A 120 13.20 -3.02 -3.08
C THR A 120 12.35 -2.87 -1.80
N LYS A 121 11.17 -3.50 -1.74
CA LYS A 121 10.29 -3.60 -0.57
C LYS A 121 9.90 -2.22 0.01
N GLN A 122 9.69 -1.23 -0.85
CA GLN A 122 9.35 0.15 -0.44
C GLN A 122 7.96 0.26 0.19
N PHE A 123 7.11 -0.74 -0.03
CA PHE A 123 5.78 -0.87 0.57
C PHE A 123 5.82 -1.31 2.05
N ALA A 124 6.96 -1.76 2.56
CA ALA A 124 7.05 -2.29 3.92
C ALA A 124 6.62 -1.26 4.97
N HIS A 125 5.84 -1.73 5.95
CA HIS A 125 5.30 -0.86 6.98
C HIS A 125 6.23 -0.75 8.20
N THR A 126 6.42 0.46 8.69
CA THR A 126 6.89 0.68 10.07
C THR A 126 5.69 0.73 11.01
N LEU A 127 5.91 0.54 12.31
CA LEU A 127 4.85 0.70 13.33
C LEU A 127 4.10 2.03 13.18
N SER A 128 4.83 3.12 12.93
CA SER A 128 4.24 4.45 12.73
C SER A 128 3.44 4.57 11.43
N SER A 129 3.85 3.90 10.34
CA SER A 129 3.11 3.97 9.07
C SER A 129 1.80 3.18 9.10
N ARG A 130 1.68 2.17 9.97
CA ARG A 130 0.41 1.46 10.22
C ARG A 130 -0.62 2.33 10.93
N GLN A 131 -0.16 3.20 11.84
CA GLN A 131 -0.98 4.21 12.52
C GLN A 131 -1.40 5.32 11.55
N SER A 132 -0.45 5.81 10.74
CA SER A 132 -0.68 6.97 9.89
C SER A 132 0.04 6.84 8.55
N ILE A 133 -0.72 6.90 7.47
CA ILE A 133 -0.20 6.90 6.10
C ILE A 133 0.80 8.04 5.84
N SER A 134 0.65 9.18 6.52
CA SER A 134 1.59 10.31 6.42
C SER A 134 3.03 9.94 6.80
N LYS A 135 3.20 8.90 7.63
CA LYS A 135 4.51 8.39 8.06
C LYS A 135 5.05 7.30 7.11
N HIS A 136 4.24 6.83 6.16
CA HIS A 136 4.68 5.86 5.15
C HIS A 136 5.76 6.47 4.25
N ARG A 137 6.82 5.71 3.96
CA ARG A 137 7.95 6.16 3.16
C ARG A 137 7.52 6.62 1.76
N LEU A 138 6.76 5.77 1.06
CA LEU A 138 6.19 6.10 -0.26
C LEU A 138 5.36 7.39 -0.26
N TYR A 139 4.46 7.54 0.73
CA TYR A 139 3.62 8.74 0.85
C TYR A 139 4.45 10.01 1.05
N ARG A 140 5.46 9.96 1.93
CA ARG A 140 6.37 11.09 2.16
C ARG A 140 7.14 11.47 0.91
N GLY A 141 7.63 10.47 0.16
CA GLY A 141 8.30 10.69 -1.13
C GLY A 141 7.38 11.41 -2.12
N ALA A 142 6.18 10.86 -2.34
CA ALA A 142 5.23 11.41 -3.32
C ALA A 142 4.61 12.76 -2.91
N MET A 143 4.61 13.09 -1.61
CA MET A 143 4.18 14.40 -1.14
C MET A 143 5.28 15.46 -1.17
N GLY A 144 6.55 15.05 -1.35
CA GLY A 144 7.72 15.92 -1.48
C GLY A 144 7.76 16.67 -2.82
N LYS A 145 8.93 17.23 -3.13
CA LYS A 145 9.17 18.01 -4.37
C LYS A 145 9.38 17.14 -5.61
N ASP A 146 9.61 15.84 -5.41
CA ASP A 146 9.96 14.95 -6.51
C ASP A 146 8.69 14.43 -7.18
N GLU A 147 8.43 14.94 -8.37
CA GLU A 147 7.19 14.67 -9.11
C GLU A 147 7.22 13.35 -9.86
N MET A 148 8.40 12.80 -10.10
CA MET A 148 8.58 11.53 -10.78
C MET A 148 8.10 10.40 -9.86
N ASN A 149 7.35 9.44 -10.40
CA ASN A 149 6.81 8.24 -9.71
C ASN A 149 5.45 8.40 -8.98
N THR A 150 4.67 9.46 -9.24
CA THR A 150 3.38 9.62 -8.52
C THR A 150 2.39 8.48 -8.80
N TRP A 151 2.38 7.91 -10.01
CA TRP A 151 1.44 6.84 -10.37
C TRP A 151 1.77 5.47 -9.75
N PRO A 152 2.98 4.90 -9.91
CA PRO A 152 3.37 3.68 -9.20
C PRO A 152 3.15 3.76 -7.68
N ILE A 153 3.55 4.88 -7.08
CA ILE A 153 3.39 5.11 -5.64
C ILE A 153 1.90 5.13 -5.26
N TYR A 154 1.07 5.80 -6.06
CA TYR A 154 -0.37 5.81 -5.86
C TYR A 154 -0.98 4.40 -5.88
N LEU A 155 -0.64 3.58 -6.88
CA LEU A 155 -1.14 2.21 -7.00
C LEU A 155 -0.76 1.36 -5.79
N MET A 156 0.52 1.42 -5.37
CA MET A 156 1.00 0.68 -4.21
C MET A 156 0.31 1.13 -2.92
N LEU A 157 0.16 2.44 -2.70
CA LEU A 157 -0.55 2.96 -1.53
C LEU A 157 -2.04 2.56 -1.55
N LYS A 158 -2.68 2.58 -2.72
CA LYS A 158 -4.06 2.12 -2.90
C LYS A 158 -4.19 0.63 -2.60
N ALA A 159 -3.19 -0.19 -2.90
CA ALA A 159 -3.20 -1.63 -2.63
C ALA A 159 -3.17 -1.94 -1.12
N ILE A 160 -2.40 -1.17 -0.34
CA ILE A 160 -2.16 -1.46 1.09
C ILE A 160 -3.09 -0.71 2.05
N TYR A 161 -3.60 0.48 1.67
CA TYR A 161 -4.51 1.29 2.50
C TYR A 161 -5.94 1.26 1.97
N LYS A 162 -6.93 1.23 2.87
CA LYS A 162 -8.36 1.26 2.52
C LYS A 162 -8.75 2.59 1.90
N GLU A 163 -8.23 3.67 2.48
CA GLU A 163 -8.51 5.04 2.10
C GLU A 163 -7.21 5.83 2.06
N LEU A 164 -7.11 6.73 1.07
CA LEU A 164 -5.98 7.64 0.92
C LEU A 164 -6.42 9.08 1.27
N PRO A 165 -5.53 9.91 1.85
CA PRO A 165 -5.86 11.29 2.17
C PRO A 165 -6.34 12.07 0.93
N HIS A 166 -7.42 12.84 1.08
CA HIS A 166 -8.00 13.65 0.00
C HIS A 166 -6.99 14.63 -0.61
N SER A 167 -6.08 15.18 0.21
CA SER A 167 -4.99 16.06 -0.25
C SER A 167 -4.07 15.35 -1.25
N TYR A 168 -3.75 14.08 -1.00
CA TYR A 168 -2.94 13.25 -1.90
C TYR A 168 -3.72 12.90 -3.18
N LEU A 169 -4.98 12.49 -3.06
CA LEU A 169 -5.85 12.21 -4.22
C LEU A 169 -6.03 13.43 -5.12
N ARG A 170 -6.06 14.65 -4.56
CA ARG A 170 -6.10 15.90 -5.34
C ARG A 170 -4.84 16.06 -6.18
N LYS A 171 -3.66 15.78 -5.63
CA LYS A 171 -2.39 15.83 -6.38
C LYS A 171 -2.34 14.78 -7.50
N VAL A 172 -2.78 13.55 -7.22
CA VAL A 172 -2.85 12.47 -8.22
C VAL A 172 -3.76 12.88 -9.38
N ARG A 173 -4.96 13.42 -9.08
CA ARG A 173 -5.89 13.93 -10.11
C ARG A 173 -5.36 15.15 -10.86
N ALA A 174 -4.66 16.05 -10.19
CA ALA A 174 -4.05 17.22 -10.83
C ALA A 174 -3.00 16.85 -11.89
N LYS A 175 -2.40 15.66 -11.77
CA LYS A 175 -1.50 15.09 -12.77
C LYS A 175 -2.21 14.30 -13.89
N GLY A 176 -3.54 14.32 -13.91
CA GLY A 176 -4.35 13.63 -14.93
C GLY A 176 -4.55 12.12 -14.68
N PHE A 177 -4.07 11.58 -13.55
CA PHE A 177 -4.24 10.16 -13.26
C PHE A 177 -5.66 9.83 -12.75
N ILE A 178 -6.17 8.68 -13.18
CA ILE A 178 -7.48 8.15 -12.79
C ILE A 178 -7.39 7.51 -11.41
N THR A 179 -8.24 7.91 -10.47
CA THR A 179 -8.21 7.37 -9.09
C THR A 179 -8.90 6.02 -8.94
N ASN A 180 -9.59 5.53 -9.97
CA ASN A 180 -10.19 4.20 -9.98
C ASN A 180 -9.83 3.54 -11.31
N PRO A 181 -8.58 3.07 -11.44
CA PRO A 181 -8.20 2.40 -12.67
C PRO A 181 -8.96 1.07 -12.80
N GLU A 182 -9.18 0.67 -14.03
CA GLU A 182 -9.82 -0.60 -14.39
C GLU A 182 -8.88 -1.78 -14.12
N ASP A 183 -9.43 -2.95 -13.84
CA ASP A 183 -8.65 -4.16 -13.57
C ASP A 183 -8.28 -4.88 -14.87
N HIS A 184 -7.00 -4.82 -15.24
CA HIS A 184 -6.42 -5.50 -16.40
C HIS A 184 -5.64 -6.76 -16.04
N THR A 185 -5.92 -7.39 -14.89
CA THR A 185 -5.22 -8.61 -14.48
C THR A 185 -5.33 -9.72 -15.51
N ASN A 186 -6.49 -9.86 -16.18
CA ASN A 186 -6.68 -10.85 -17.23
C ASN A 186 -5.76 -10.62 -18.42
N ASP A 187 -5.57 -9.36 -18.83
CA ASP A 187 -4.68 -9.00 -19.94
C ASP A 187 -3.22 -9.38 -19.61
N TYR A 188 -2.80 -9.12 -18.36
CA TYR A 188 -1.48 -9.54 -17.87
C TYR A 188 -1.32 -11.07 -17.86
N LEU A 189 -2.33 -11.81 -17.38
CA LEU A 189 -2.29 -13.28 -17.31
C LEU A 189 -2.31 -13.94 -18.70
N ILE A 190 -2.89 -13.30 -19.71
CA ILE A 190 -2.80 -13.76 -21.11
C ILE A 190 -1.36 -13.68 -21.61
N SER A 191 -0.63 -12.61 -21.28
CA SER A 191 0.79 -12.48 -21.62
C SER A 191 1.68 -13.48 -20.85
N TYR A 192 1.28 -13.84 -19.63
CA TYR A 192 2.06 -14.71 -18.72
C TYR A 192 1.21 -15.82 -18.10
N PRO A 193 0.83 -16.86 -18.87
CA PRO A 193 -0.09 -17.92 -18.42
C PRO A 193 0.46 -18.77 -17.27
N ASP A 194 1.78 -18.83 -17.11
CA ASP A 194 2.45 -19.55 -16.02
C ASP A 194 2.44 -18.79 -14.68
N THR A 195 1.90 -17.56 -14.66
CA THR A 195 1.81 -16.76 -13.45
C THR A 195 0.87 -17.41 -12.44
N ILE A 196 1.43 -17.87 -11.32
CA ILE A 196 0.64 -18.42 -10.21
C ILE A 196 -0.04 -17.26 -9.46
N GLY A 197 -1.37 -17.23 -9.52
CA GLY A 197 -2.18 -16.25 -8.82
C GLY A 197 -1.96 -16.26 -7.29
N PRO A 198 -2.27 -15.15 -6.61
CA PRO A 198 -2.15 -15.03 -5.16
C PRO A 198 -3.03 -16.07 -4.48
N ARG A 199 -2.45 -16.74 -3.49
CA ARG A 199 -3.20 -17.69 -2.68
C ARG A 199 -4.26 -16.94 -1.88
N ILE A 200 -5.52 -17.38 -1.97
CA ILE A 200 -6.59 -16.88 -1.10
C ILE A 200 -6.28 -17.37 0.32
N PHE A 201 -6.14 -16.43 1.25
CA PHE A 201 -5.91 -16.74 2.65
C PHE A 201 -7.17 -16.44 3.46
N ASP A 202 -7.46 -17.31 4.42
CA ASP A 202 -8.52 -17.06 5.39
C ASP A 202 -8.11 -15.90 6.31
N THR A 203 -8.88 -14.82 6.27
CA THR A 203 -8.64 -13.64 7.12
C THR A 203 -9.47 -13.66 8.41
N ASP A 204 -10.40 -14.61 8.55
CA ASP A 204 -11.36 -14.65 9.66
C ASP A 204 -10.86 -15.44 10.88
N THR A 205 -9.55 -15.34 11.11
CA THR A 205 -8.95 -15.85 12.35
C THR A 205 -9.12 -14.81 13.46
N ARG A 206 -9.21 -15.26 14.72
CA ARG A 206 -9.30 -14.35 15.88
C ARG A 206 -8.19 -13.31 15.88
N LYS A 207 -6.94 -13.73 15.68
CA LYS A 207 -5.78 -12.84 15.61
C LYS A 207 -5.84 -11.88 14.41
N GLY A 208 -6.37 -12.33 13.27
CA GLY A 208 -6.58 -11.48 12.11
C GLY A 208 -7.61 -10.39 12.36
N ARG A 209 -8.70 -10.70 13.09
CA ARG A 209 -9.70 -9.72 13.53
C ARG A 209 -9.09 -8.69 14.50
N GLU A 210 -8.39 -9.16 15.54
CA GLU A 210 -7.69 -8.29 16.49
C GLU A 210 -6.70 -7.34 15.76
N TYR A 211 -5.95 -7.85 14.76
CA TYR A 211 -5.08 -7.01 13.94
C TYR A 211 -5.85 -5.96 13.14
N ARG A 212 -6.97 -6.33 12.53
CA ARG A 212 -7.80 -5.41 11.74
C ARG A 212 -8.43 -4.32 12.62
N GLU A 213 -8.77 -4.64 13.86
CA GLU A 213 -9.26 -3.68 14.84
C GLU A 213 -8.17 -2.70 15.28
N MET A 214 -6.94 -3.17 15.50
CA MET A 214 -5.80 -2.30 15.80
C MET A 214 -5.40 -1.39 14.62
N TRP A 215 -5.56 -1.89 13.39
CA TRP A 215 -5.12 -1.21 12.17
C TRP A 215 -6.26 -1.03 11.16
N PRO A 216 -7.31 -0.25 11.48
CA PRO A 216 -8.54 -0.20 10.69
C PRO A 216 -8.32 0.37 9.28
N ARG A 217 -7.23 1.11 9.06
CA ARG A 217 -6.89 1.74 7.77
C ARG A 217 -6.18 0.81 6.78
N LEU A 218 -5.60 -0.29 7.25
CA LEU A 218 -4.90 -1.23 6.38
C LEU A 218 -5.89 -2.19 5.70
N LYS A 219 -5.67 -2.46 4.41
CA LYS A 219 -6.45 -3.46 3.65
C LYS A 219 -6.06 -4.87 4.04
N ASN A 220 -4.75 -5.10 4.20
CA ASN A 220 -4.21 -6.43 4.37
C ASN A 220 -3.88 -6.73 5.83
N THR A 221 -4.16 -7.96 6.24
CA THR A 221 -3.71 -8.51 7.52
C THR A 221 -2.46 -9.37 7.28
N PRO A 222 -1.34 -9.20 7.99
CA PRO A 222 -0.15 -10.04 7.79
C PRO A 222 -0.45 -11.54 7.95
N THR A 223 0.20 -12.37 7.15
CA THR A 223 -0.02 -13.83 7.11
C THR A 223 0.30 -14.52 8.43
N ILE A 224 1.24 -13.98 9.22
CA ILE A 224 1.55 -14.49 10.57
C ILE A 224 0.35 -14.48 11.53
N TYR A 225 -0.61 -13.57 11.33
CA TYR A 225 -1.81 -13.51 12.14
C TYR A 225 -2.91 -14.45 11.62
N ARG A 226 -2.74 -15.02 10.42
CA ARG A 226 -3.74 -15.85 9.73
C ARG A 226 -3.67 -17.35 10.06
N LYS A 227 -3.07 -17.74 11.20
CA LYS A 227 -2.81 -19.13 11.66
C LYS A 227 -3.55 -20.20 10.85
N SER A 228 -2.80 -20.96 10.06
CA SER A 228 -3.36 -22.03 9.23
C SER A 228 -4.12 -23.03 10.10
N ARG A 229 -5.45 -23.10 9.87
CA ARG A 229 -6.38 -24.06 10.49
C ARG A 229 -5.84 -25.50 10.46
N ALA A 230 -5.00 -25.80 9.46
CA ALA A 230 -4.42 -27.11 9.17
C ALA A 230 -3.59 -27.78 10.28
N LYS A 231 -3.14 -27.06 11.33
CA LYS A 231 -2.38 -27.71 12.42
C LYS A 231 -3.25 -28.26 13.55
N ASN A 232 -4.48 -27.79 13.74
CA ASN A 232 -5.30 -28.27 14.85
C ASN A 232 -6.14 -29.50 14.53
N ASP A 233 -6.44 -29.76 13.25
CA ASP A 233 -7.26 -30.93 12.87
C ASP A 233 -6.51 -32.27 12.96
N LYS A 234 -5.17 -32.24 13.06
CA LYS A 234 -4.38 -33.47 13.29
C LYS A 234 -4.20 -33.84 14.75
N GLN A 235 -4.50 -32.94 15.70
CA GLN A 235 -4.27 -33.21 17.13
C GLN A 235 -5.54 -33.64 17.88
N SER A 236 -6.73 -33.39 17.33
CA SER A 236 -8.02 -33.78 17.92
C SER A 236 -8.42 -35.24 17.64
N ASN A 237 -7.84 -35.93 16.65
CA ASN A 237 -8.18 -37.33 16.33
C ASN A 237 -7.22 -38.38 16.91
N SER A 238 -6.20 -38.01 17.68
CA SER A 238 -5.23 -38.97 18.25
C SER A 238 -5.54 -39.44 19.68
N LYS A 239 -6.61 -38.97 20.33
CA LYS A 239 -6.88 -39.25 21.75
C LYS A 239 -8.12 -40.10 22.07
N GLN A 240 -8.78 -40.71 21.08
CA GLN A 240 -9.99 -41.53 21.33
C GLN A 240 -9.90 -43.03 21.03
N ASN A 241 -8.76 -43.59 20.60
CA ASN A 241 -8.61 -45.04 20.43
C ASN A 241 -7.53 -45.64 21.34
N ALA A 242 -7.67 -45.45 22.66
CA ALA A 242 -6.90 -46.21 23.66
C ALA A 242 -7.84 -46.72 24.76
N THR A 243 -8.74 -47.62 24.37
CA THR A 243 -9.48 -48.49 25.30
C THR A 243 -9.27 -49.95 24.90
N ALA A 244 -8.51 -50.65 25.76
CA ALA A 244 -8.47 -52.10 26.02
C ALA A 244 -8.16 -53.09 24.88
N THR A 245 -6.93 -53.58 24.83
CA THR A 245 -6.70 -55.03 24.76
C THR A 245 -5.43 -55.40 25.55
N GLU A 246 -5.65 -55.92 26.75
CA GLU A 246 -4.70 -56.71 27.53
C GLU A 246 -4.43 -58.03 26.80
N SER A 247 -3.16 -58.33 26.47
CA SER A 247 -2.62 -59.70 26.50
C SER A 247 -1.09 -59.68 26.42
N THR A 248 -0.47 -59.80 27.60
CA THR A 248 0.64 -60.69 27.94
C THR A 248 1.37 -61.37 26.76
N VAL A 249 2.63 -61.01 26.48
CA VAL A 249 3.74 -61.97 26.31
C VAL A 249 5.08 -61.30 26.69
N LYS A 250 5.82 -62.07 27.46
CA LYS A 250 7.08 -61.84 28.17
C LYS A 250 8.24 -62.21 27.25
N THR A 251 9.12 -61.27 26.88
CA THR A 251 10.45 -61.63 26.34
C THR A 251 11.55 -60.66 26.78
N LYS A 252 12.69 -61.28 27.07
CA LYS A 252 13.88 -60.92 27.86
C LYS A 252 14.78 -59.84 27.21
N PRO A 253 15.64 -59.13 27.97
CA PRO A 253 16.47 -58.04 27.46
C PRO A 253 17.81 -58.53 26.91
N GLU A 254 18.34 -57.84 25.89
CA GLU A 254 19.73 -57.95 25.48
C GLU A 254 20.41 -56.58 25.40
N THR A 255 21.46 -56.51 26.19
CA THR A 255 22.43 -55.46 26.44
C THR A 255 23.42 -55.32 25.28
N VAL A 256 23.61 -54.12 24.68
CA VAL A 256 24.92 -53.72 24.13
C VAL A 256 25.13 -52.18 24.21
N ALA A 257 26.20 -51.88 24.96
CA ALA A 257 27.11 -50.73 25.07
C ALA A 257 26.97 -49.38 24.30
N PRO A 258 27.52 -48.29 24.89
CA PRO A 258 27.66 -46.97 24.29
C PRO A 258 28.96 -46.82 23.47
N GLN A 259 28.93 -46.03 22.39
CA GLN A 259 30.13 -45.51 21.74
C GLN A 259 30.11 -43.99 21.61
N ALA A 260 31.32 -43.46 21.70
CA ALA A 260 31.69 -42.11 22.06
C ALA A 260 32.11 -41.26 20.85
N SER A 261 32.15 -39.95 21.09
CA SER A 261 33.12 -38.95 20.63
C SER A 261 33.50 -38.82 19.15
N THR A 262 33.38 -37.59 18.63
CA THR A 262 34.49 -36.75 18.11
C THR A 262 33.90 -35.43 17.58
N SER A 263 34.01 -34.34 18.33
CA SER A 263 34.95 -33.23 18.08
C SER A 263 35.49 -33.12 16.65
N SER A 264 35.05 -32.12 15.89
CA SER A 264 35.91 -31.47 14.90
C SER A 264 35.68 -29.96 14.93
N GLY A 265 36.71 -29.26 15.39
CA GLY A 265 36.78 -27.81 15.40
C GLY A 265 36.96 -27.27 13.99
N LYS A 266 36.19 -26.23 13.66
CA LYS A 266 36.41 -25.43 12.45
C LYS A 266 36.97 -24.07 12.87
N LYS A 267 38.26 -23.91 12.56
CA LYS A 267 39.08 -22.72 12.73
C LYS A 267 38.42 -21.51 12.05
N ARG A 268 38.23 -20.42 12.80
CA ARG A 268 38.04 -19.07 12.25
C ARG A 268 39.41 -18.52 11.83
N PRO A 269 39.58 -18.00 10.60
CA PRO A 269 40.70 -17.11 10.30
C PRO A 269 40.44 -15.74 10.95
N VAL A 270 41.45 -15.31 11.70
CA VAL A 270 41.66 -13.94 12.17
C VAL A 270 41.99 -13.10 10.93
N ALA A 271 41.26 -12.02 10.71
CA ALA A 271 41.61 -11.00 9.72
C ALA A 271 41.59 -9.63 10.40
N ASP A 272 42.57 -8.82 10.03
CA ASP A 272 43.10 -7.70 10.76
C ASP A 272 42.12 -6.57 11.06
N SER A 273 42.22 -6.09 12.30
CA SER A 273 41.63 -4.87 12.81
C SER A 273 42.36 -3.66 12.21
N THR A 274 41.87 -3.16 11.08
CA THR A 274 42.26 -1.84 10.60
C THR A 274 41.40 -0.78 11.31
N THR A 275 42.07 0.04 12.11
CA THR A 275 41.51 1.15 12.89
C THR A 275 41.19 2.29 11.93
N GLU A 276 39.93 2.45 11.55
CA GLU A 276 39.45 3.67 10.89
C GLU A 276 38.72 4.58 11.89
N THR A 277 39.31 5.77 12.05
CA THR A 277 38.84 6.92 12.81
C THR A 277 37.43 7.37 12.39
N PRO A 278 36.46 7.49 13.31
CA PRO A 278 35.17 8.10 12.99
C PRO A 278 35.31 9.63 12.90
N ILE A 279 35.26 10.14 11.67
CA ILE A 279 35.05 11.56 11.39
C ILE A 279 33.62 11.91 11.83
N LYS A 280 33.52 12.64 12.95
CA LYS A 280 32.29 13.27 13.42
C LYS A 280 31.77 14.23 12.36
N ARG A 281 30.70 13.85 11.64
CA ARG A 281 29.87 14.81 10.92
C ARG A 281 28.87 15.43 11.91
N PRO A 282 28.76 16.78 11.98
CA PRO A 282 27.75 17.43 12.78
C PRO A 282 26.36 17.14 12.19
N SER A 283 25.55 16.40 12.95
CA SER A 283 24.13 16.23 12.75
C SER A 283 23.42 17.50 13.22
N THR A 284 23.24 18.46 12.30
CA THR A 284 22.35 19.60 12.50
C THR A 284 21.06 19.39 11.73
N ARG A 285 19.95 19.50 12.48
CA ARG A 285 18.63 20.00 12.10
C ARG A 285 17.51 18.96 12.23
N GLU A 286 17.05 18.84 13.46
CA GLU A 286 15.68 18.48 13.81
C GLU A 286 14.74 19.51 13.19
N GLU A 287 14.07 19.15 12.08
CA GLU A 287 12.85 19.85 11.67
C GLU A 287 11.67 19.11 12.27
N ASN A 288 11.24 19.62 13.42
CA ASN A 288 9.95 19.35 14.03
C ASN A 288 8.83 19.73 13.04
N PHE A 289 8.37 18.76 12.25
CA PHE A 289 7.08 18.86 11.56
C PHE A 289 5.96 18.52 12.56
N GLU A 290 5.72 19.47 13.45
CA GLU A 290 4.60 19.53 14.38
C GLU A 290 3.52 20.44 13.77
N PHE A 291 2.87 19.98 12.70
CA PHE A 291 1.86 20.79 11.99
C PHE A 291 0.46 20.17 11.89
N ASP A 292 0.18 19.11 12.66
CA ASP A 292 -1.14 18.42 12.60
C ASP A 292 -1.79 18.18 13.98
N SER A 293 -1.40 18.94 15.03
CA SER A 293 -2.03 18.84 16.37
C SER A 293 -2.84 20.09 16.80
N VAL A 294 -2.96 21.12 15.97
CA VAL A 294 -3.67 22.36 16.35
C VAL A 294 -5.13 22.39 15.86
N LEU A 295 -5.62 21.37 15.15
CA LEU A 295 -7.02 21.32 14.67
C LEU A 295 -7.96 20.45 15.54
N MET A 296 -7.81 20.51 16.86
CA MET A 296 -8.80 20.00 17.81
C MET A 296 -8.89 20.93 19.02
N GLN A 297 -9.50 22.11 18.84
CA GLN A 297 -10.25 22.86 19.87
C GLN A 297 -10.64 24.24 19.33
N MET A 298 -11.65 24.28 18.45
CA MET A 298 -12.54 25.44 18.39
C MET A 298 -13.97 24.93 18.50
N THR A 299 -14.42 24.85 19.75
CA THR A 299 -15.83 24.76 20.14
C THR A 299 -16.49 26.08 19.76
N LEU A 300 -17.17 26.10 18.61
CA LEU A 300 -18.07 27.18 18.23
C LEU A 300 -19.38 27.04 19.03
N PRO A 301 -19.78 28.04 19.85
CA PRO A 301 -21.12 28.09 20.40
C PRO A 301 -22.08 28.68 19.35
N GLY A 302 -23.18 27.97 19.08
CA GLY A 302 -24.37 28.60 18.48
C GLY A 302 -24.56 28.41 16.98
N VAL A 303 -24.66 27.16 16.50
CA VAL A 303 -25.35 26.88 15.22
C VAL A 303 -26.77 26.42 15.54
N PRO A 304 -27.82 27.10 15.03
CA PRO A 304 -29.20 26.68 15.22
C PRO A 304 -29.42 25.30 14.57
N SER A 305 -29.96 24.39 15.37
CA SER A 305 -30.35 23.04 15.00
C SER A 305 -31.28 23.10 13.79
N SER A 306 -30.72 22.80 12.62
CA SER A 306 -31.51 22.55 11.43
C SER A 306 -32.24 21.22 11.65
N ALA A 307 -33.57 21.30 11.64
CA ALA A 307 -34.47 20.17 11.79
C ALA A 307 -34.00 19.01 10.89
N LEU A 308 -33.43 18.00 11.53
CA LEU A 308 -33.05 16.75 10.93
C LEU A 308 -34.37 16.05 10.56
N ASN A 309 -34.72 16.07 9.28
CA ASN A 309 -35.74 15.16 8.76
C ASN A 309 -35.19 13.76 9.01
N GLN A 310 -35.65 13.15 10.10
CA GLN A 310 -35.40 11.78 10.46
C GLN A 310 -36.12 10.91 9.43
N VAL A 311 -35.48 10.76 8.26
CA VAL A 311 -35.91 9.81 7.24
C VAL A 311 -35.86 8.45 7.90
N ASP A 312 -37.02 7.79 7.91
CA ASP A 312 -37.23 6.51 8.54
C ASP A 312 -36.44 5.43 7.77
N VAL A 313 -35.19 5.23 8.19
CA VAL A 313 -34.22 4.32 7.54
C VAL A 313 -34.76 2.90 7.44
N GLU A 314 -35.67 2.50 8.32
CA GLU A 314 -36.32 1.18 8.27
C GLU A 314 -37.25 1.04 7.07
N LYS A 315 -37.92 2.13 6.68
CA LYS A 315 -38.80 2.17 5.50
C LYS A 315 -38.01 2.05 4.20
N GLU A 316 -36.92 2.81 4.07
CA GLU A 316 -36.06 2.71 2.88
C GLU A 316 -35.42 1.32 2.74
N LEU A 317 -35.07 0.68 3.87
CA LEU A 317 -34.54 -0.68 3.87
C LEU A 317 -35.61 -1.72 3.44
N ALA A 318 -36.87 -1.50 3.80
CA ALA A 318 -37.97 -2.37 3.38
C ALA A 318 -38.24 -2.25 1.87
N ASP A 319 -38.29 -1.02 1.35
CA ASP A 319 -38.50 -0.74 -0.07
C ASP A 319 -37.37 -1.34 -0.93
N LEU A 320 -36.12 -1.22 -0.49
CA LEU A 320 -34.97 -1.80 -1.19
C LEU A 320 -35.01 -3.34 -1.22
N LYS A 321 -35.46 -3.99 -0.14
CA LYS A 321 -35.62 -5.45 -0.10
C LYS A 321 -36.69 -5.93 -1.08
N GLU A 322 -37.79 -5.18 -1.21
CA GLU A 322 -38.84 -5.49 -2.17
C GLU A 322 -38.34 -5.37 -3.62
N GLU A 323 -37.56 -4.33 -3.92
CA GLU A 323 -37.00 -4.10 -5.26
C GLU A 323 -36.03 -5.22 -5.67
N VAL A 324 -35.13 -5.64 -4.76
CA VAL A 324 -34.22 -6.77 -5.02
C VAL A 324 -34.97 -8.08 -5.25
N ALA A 325 -36.10 -8.30 -4.57
CA ALA A 325 -36.95 -9.47 -4.79
C ALA A 325 -37.59 -9.45 -6.19
N LYS A 326 -38.06 -8.28 -6.65
CA LYS A 326 -38.60 -8.11 -8.02
C LYS A 326 -37.56 -8.40 -9.09
N ILE A 327 -36.34 -7.86 -8.93
CA ILE A 327 -35.23 -8.11 -9.88
C ILE A 327 -34.89 -9.61 -9.96
N ARG A 328 -34.87 -10.32 -8.81
CA ARG A 328 -34.64 -11.78 -8.80
C ARG A 328 -35.72 -12.54 -9.53
N GLN A 329 -37.00 -12.18 -9.35
CA GLN A 329 -38.10 -12.81 -10.08
C GLN A 329 -38.03 -12.55 -11.58
N GLN A 330 -37.74 -11.31 -12.00
CA GLN A 330 -37.59 -10.95 -13.40
C GLN A 330 -36.46 -11.74 -14.07
N LYS A 331 -35.30 -11.86 -13.40
CA LYS A 331 -34.18 -12.68 -13.88
C LYS A 331 -34.57 -14.15 -14.05
N LEU A 332 -35.36 -14.70 -13.11
CA LEU A 332 -35.80 -16.09 -13.16
C LEU A 332 -36.81 -16.34 -14.30
N MET A 333 -37.68 -15.37 -14.59
CA MET A 333 -38.59 -15.38 -15.75
C MET A 333 -37.80 -15.35 -17.07
N PHE A 334 -36.79 -14.48 -17.18
CA PHE A 334 -35.94 -14.38 -18.37
C PHE A 334 -35.18 -15.69 -18.65
N MET A 335 -34.62 -16.33 -17.62
CA MET A 335 -33.94 -17.62 -17.77
C MET A 335 -34.89 -18.77 -18.18
N LYS A 336 -36.17 -18.72 -17.78
CA LYS A 336 -37.17 -19.70 -18.24
C LYS A 336 -37.50 -19.51 -19.72
N LEU A 337 -37.67 -18.26 -20.16
CA LEU A 337 -37.92 -17.92 -21.57
C LEU A 337 -36.78 -18.41 -22.47
N GLN A 338 -35.52 -18.21 -22.07
CA GLN A 338 -34.35 -18.69 -22.83
C GLN A 338 -34.23 -20.22 -22.93
N ARG A 339 -34.90 -20.99 -22.06
CA ARG A 339 -34.93 -22.46 -22.17
C ARG A 339 -36.05 -22.99 -23.05
N THR A 340 -37.01 -22.15 -23.41
CA THR A 340 -38.20 -22.54 -24.17
C THR A 340 -38.06 -22.21 -25.66
N LEU A 341 -37.17 -21.27 -25.99
CA LEU A 341 -36.62 -21.05 -27.33
C LEU A 341 -35.45 -22.00 -27.55
#